data_AF-A0A9P7J266-F1
#
_entry.id   AF-A0A9P7J266-F1
#
_cell.length_a   1.000
_cell.length_b   1.000
_cell.length_c   1.000
_cell.angle_alpha   90.00
_cell.angle_beta   90.00
_cell.angle_gamma   90.00
#
_symmetry.space_group_name_H-M   'P 1'
#
loop_
_entity.id
_entity.type
_entity.pdbx_description
1 polymer ?
#
loop_
_entity_poly.entity_id
_entity_poly.type
_entity_poly.pdbx_seq_one_letter_code
_entity_poly.pdbx_strand_id
1 'polypeptide(L)'
;MSASKHDSGNGPQPPDVSLSIQMSPHARAKRKIATLMEDIEILKQDKATKNRKTTYYVSQGRAIRRMIVLYAPIEDLIAENDRRCEEINVASTVDQDRLQRGYIELTKVLPWLHEKLAGVDHEESEDMLRKLKRGADSARGDDTGTLKDLVATWVNVEYSPTPLIRPGDKHHRGFVSDACGKLLCPAEWHWEDVLVKAGIRDRMTAFIVSENSWPSFMYENYVADTKNLERGLMKSKLLLMASNLGFKAIFTSPSSANEVDGEGDGANIIENNRRARRRSDQTRVKTCVASIIGMRKVTPRAIAYTACQIRFALSSITSWRTVDGDFDYQLFWNNIVDFFEDAPCPAAQSRMKELLEWWTRKVFGRNHRQDLMPDVVSKMSISALAAQRQQMEDATFDSD
;
A
#
# COMPACT_ATOMS: atom_id res chain seq x y z
N MET A 1 67.24 -20.83 84.71
CA MET A 1 68.23 -20.66 83.62
C MET A 1 67.55 -19.95 82.47
N SER A 2 68.30 -19.12 81.73
CA SER A 2 67.95 -18.40 80.49
C SER A 2 66.61 -17.62 80.44
N ALA A 3 66.72 -16.35 80.07
CA ALA A 3 65.60 -15.53 79.61
C ALA A 3 65.54 -15.52 78.07
N SER A 4 64.39 -15.14 77.51
CA SER A 4 64.34 -14.42 76.23
C SER A 4 63.12 -13.50 76.20
N LYS A 5 63.26 -12.36 75.51
CA LYS A 5 62.18 -11.41 75.19
C LYS A 5 62.18 -11.18 73.68
N HIS A 6 61.05 -11.42 73.04
CA HIS A 6 60.60 -10.75 71.82
C HIS A 6 59.07 -10.64 71.98
N ASP A 7 58.42 -9.49 72.12
CA ASP A 7 58.56 -8.15 71.52
C ASP A 7 57.88 -8.01 70.14
N SER A 8 57.16 -6.89 70.03
CA SER A 8 56.38 -6.29 68.94
C SER A 8 56.28 -7.00 67.57
N GLY A 9 55.04 -7.37 67.23
CA GLY A 9 54.60 -7.78 65.89
C GLY A 9 53.19 -7.30 65.54
N ASN A 10 52.75 -6.16 66.07
CA ASN A 10 51.37 -5.67 65.96
C ASN A 10 51.09 -4.99 64.61
N GLY A 11 51.09 -5.75 63.52
CA GLY A 11 50.66 -5.29 62.20
C GLY A 11 49.15 -5.01 62.16
N PRO A 12 48.69 -3.96 61.46
CA PRO A 12 47.27 -3.66 61.36
C PRO A 12 46.55 -4.76 60.59
N GLN A 13 45.56 -5.41 61.23
CA GLN A 13 44.62 -6.25 60.48
C GLN A 13 43.89 -5.38 59.44
N PRO A 14 43.69 -5.87 58.20
CA PRO A 14 42.80 -5.19 57.26
C PRO A 14 41.39 -5.14 57.87
N PRO A 15 40.66 -4.01 57.74
CA PRO A 15 39.34 -3.88 58.35
C PRO A 15 38.38 -4.91 57.77
N ASP A 16 37.67 -5.63 58.64
CA ASP A 16 36.64 -6.58 58.23
C ASP A 16 35.45 -5.82 57.62
N VAL A 17 35.29 -5.95 56.31
CA VAL A 17 34.26 -5.26 55.52
C VAL A 17 32.89 -5.97 55.64
N SER A 18 32.77 -7.05 56.42
CA SER A 18 31.50 -7.77 56.60
C SER A 18 30.46 -7.05 57.48
N LEU A 19 30.80 -5.88 58.05
CA LEU A 19 29.96 -5.13 59.00
C LEU A 19 28.74 -4.45 58.34
N SER A 20 27.75 -5.25 57.93
CA SER A 20 26.44 -4.72 57.53
C SER A 20 25.71 -4.15 58.75
N ILE A 21 25.64 -2.82 58.88
CA ILE A 21 24.88 -2.15 59.95
C ILE A 21 23.41 -2.62 59.89
N GLN A 22 22.87 -3.02 61.05
CA GLN A 22 21.61 -3.75 61.16
C GLN A 22 20.37 -2.83 60.97
N MET A 23 20.19 -2.32 59.74
CA MET A 23 19.07 -1.46 59.38
C MET A 23 17.72 -2.19 59.50
N SER A 24 16.72 -1.48 60.03
CA SER A 24 15.32 -1.93 60.12
C SER A 24 14.87 -2.68 58.85
N PRO A 25 14.29 -3.89 58.98
CA PRO A 25 13.77 -4.63 57.83
C PRO A 25 12.80 -3.82 56.98
N HIS A 26 11.98 -2.98 57.61
CA HIS A 26 11.03 -2.08 56.93
C HIS A 26 11.75 -1.00 56.08
N ALA A 27 12.88 -0.47 56.56
CA ALA A 27 13.68 0.52 55.84
C ALA A 27 14.53 -0.09 54.70
N ARG A 28 14.79 -1.40 54.74
CA ARG A 28 15.36 -2.18 53.62
C ARG A 28 14.29 -2.55 52.60
N ALA A 29 13.13 -3.02 53.06
CA ALA A 29 11.98 -3.34 52.21
C ALA A 29 11.49 -2.12 51.42
N LYS A 30 11.32 -0.94 52.06
CA LYS A 30 10.94 0.31 51.37
C LYS A 30 11.89 0.69 50.24
N ARG A 31 13.21 0.56 50.44
CA ARG A 31 14.21 0.81 49.38
C ARG A 31 14.11 -0.20 48.24
N LYS A 32 14.01 -1.49 48.55
CA LYS A 32 13.83 -2.53 47.51
C LYS A 32 12.53 -2.35 46.71
N ILE A 33 11.44 -1.92 47.36
CA ILE A 33 10.18 -1.57 46.70
C ILE A 33 10.36 -0.36 45.78
N ALA A 34 11.06 0.69 46.22
CA ALA A 34 11.33 1.87 45.39
C ALA A 34 12.10 1.50 44.10
N THR A 35 13.20 0.74 44.21
CA THR A 35 13.96 0.25 43.04
C THR A 35 13.09 -0.60 42.13
N LEU A 36 12.32 -1.56 42.66
CA LEU A 36 11.44 -2.39 41.85
C LEU A 36 10.31 -1.59 41.16
N MET A 37 9.85 -0.47 41.75
CA MET A 37 8.89 0.42 41.09
C MET A 37 9.53 1.22 39.96
N GLU A 38 10.80 1.61 40.10
CA GLU A 38 11.60 2.27 39.07
C GLU A 38 11.90 1.31 37.90
N ASP A 39 12.37 0.09 38.20
CA ASP A 39 12.57 -1.00 37.22
C ASP A 39 11.28 -1.27 36.42
N ILE A 40 10.13 -1.37 37.10
CA ILE A 40 8.82 -1.60 36.48
C ILE A 40 8.43 -0.43 35.57
N GLU A 41 8.78 0.81 35.91
CA GLU A 41 8.45 1.98 35.10
C GLU A 41 9.34 2.09 33.85
N ILE A 42 10.64 1.80 33.97
CA ILE A 42 11.57 1.66 32.84
C ILE A 42 11.06 0.58 31.87
N LEU A 43 10.70 -0.61 32.39
CA LEU A 43 10.17 -1.71 31.58
C LEU A 43 8.85 -1.37 30.87
N LYS A 44 7.98 -0.53 31.47
CA LYS A 44 6.79 0.00 30.78
C LYS A 44 7.16 0.95 29.64
N GLN A 45 8.12 1.85 29.85
CA GLN A 45 8.53 2.85 28.86
C GLN A 45 9.24 2.19 27.67
N ASP A 46 10.07 1.19 27.91
CA ASP A 46 10.65 0.32 26.89
C ASP A 46 9.55 -0.42 26.10
N LYS A 47 8.60 -1.04 26.79
CA LYS A 47 7.47 -1.74 26.16
C LYS A 47 6.60 -0.79 25.33
N ALA A 48 6.35 0.42 25.81
CA ALA A 48 5.64 1.46 25.07
C ALA A 48 6.42 1.90 23.82
N THR A 49 7.74 2.03 23.91
CA THR A 49 8.61 2.43 22.79
C THR A 49 8.72 1.32 21.75
N LYS A 50 8.92 0.06 22.16
CA LYS A 50 8.90 -1.12 21.28
C LYS A 50 7.54 -1.30 20.58
N ASN A 51 6.43 -1.03 21.29
CA ASN A 51 5.09 -0.98 20.70
C ASN A 51 4.94 0.16 19.69
N ARG A 52 5.43 1.37 19.98
CA ARG A 52 5.41 2.52 19.05
C ARG A 52 6.19 2.24 17.76
N LYS A 53 7.45 1.77 17.86
CA LYS A 53 8.26 1.30 16.70
C LYS A 53 7.47 0.27 15.88
N THR A 54 6.87 -0.72 16.54
CA THR A 54 6.12 -1.80 15.88
C THR A 54 4.87 -1.31 15.15
N THR A 55 4.05 -0.47 15.79
CA THR A 55 2.86 0.14 15.16
C THR A 55 3.24 1.04 13.99
N TYR A 56 4.37 1.75 14.07
CA TYR A 56 4.87 2.57 12.96
C TYR A 56 5.22 1.71 11.74
N TYR A 57 6.12 0.73 11.87
CA TYR A 57 6.52 -0.12 10.73
C TYR A 57 5.33 -0.94 10.16
N VAL A 58 4.46 -1.48 11.02
CA VAL A 58 3.24 -2.17 10.57
C VAL A 58 2.27 -1.21 9.85
N SER A 59 2.22 0.07 10.21
CA SER A 59 1.42 1.08 9.49
C SER A 59 2.03 1.43 8.14
N GLN A 60 3.34 1.73 8.09
CA GLN A 60 4.07 2.03 6.85
C GLN A 60 3.99 0.87 5.84
N GLY A 61 4.11 -0.36 6.32
CA GLY A 61 4.01 -1.58 5.51
C GLY A 61 2.70 -1.71 4.73
N ARG A 62 1.60 -1.08 5.19
CA ARG A 62 0.28 -1.11 4.51
C ARG A 62 0.30 -0.50 3.11
N ALA A 63 1.34 0.23 2.72
CA ALA A 63 1.52 0.73 1.35
C ALA A 63 2.03 -0.34 0.37
N ILE A 64 2.80 -1.33 0.85
CA ILE A 64 3.69 -2.15 0.00
C ILE A 64 2.92 -3.01 -1.01
N ARG A 65 1.94 -3.82 -0.58
CA ARG A 65 1.13 -4.63 -1.51
C ARG A 65 0.27 -3.79 -2.46
N ARG A 66 -0.05 -2.54 -2.09
CA ARG A 66 -0.94 -1.65 -2.84
C ARG A 66 -0.24 -0.81 -3.90
N MET A 67 1.04 -0.48 -3.71
CA MET A 67 1.76 0.47 -4.58
C MET A 67 3.14 -0.02 -5.07
N ILE A 68 3.77 -0.97 -4.38
CA ILE A 68 5.17 -1.36 -4.63
C ILE A 68 5.26 -2.75 -5.26
N VAL A 69 4.86 -3.81 -4.54
CA VAL A 69 4.94 -5.18 -5.05
C VAL A 69 3.93 -6.12 -4.38
N LEU A 70 3.21 -6.90 -5.19
CA LEU A 70 2.19 -7.81 -4.69
C LEU A 70 2.74 -9.19 -4.30
N TYR A 71 3.72 -9.72 -5.04
CA TYR A 71 4.18 -11.11 -4.92
C TYR A 71 5.56 -11.26 -4.27
N ALA A 72 6.57 -10.50 -4.72
CA ALA A 72 7.91 -10.60 -4.16
C ALA A 72 7.96 -10.26 -2.64
N PRO A 73 8.90 -10.83 -1.89
CA PRO A 73 9.39 -10.28 -0.62
C PRO A 73 9.86 -8.81 -0.75
N ILE A 74 10.11 -8.16 0.39
CA ILE A 74 10.77 -6.83 0.43
C ILE A 74 12.28 -7.02 0.33
N GLU A 75 12.74 -8.10 0.96
CA GLU A 75 14.08 -8.64 1.01
C GLU A 75 14.69 -8.80 -0.40
N ASP A 76 13.97 -9.44 -1.33
CA ASP A 76 14.37 -9.63 -2.73
C ASP A 76 14.55 -8.31 -3.51
N LEU A 77 13.77 -7.27 -3.18
CA LEU A 77 13.94 -5.94 -3.79
C LEU A 77 15.26 -5.29 -3.35
N ILE A 78 15.62 -5.48 -2.08
CA ILE A 78 16.85 -4.94 -1.49
C ILE A 78 18.05 -5.69 -2.07
N ALA A 79 18.01 -7.03 -2.07
CA ALA A 79 19.09 -7.87 -2.58
C ALA A 79 19.40 -7.63 -4.07
N GLU A 80 18.40 -7.41 -4.93
CA GLU A 80 18.64 -7.08 -6.34
C GLU A 80 19.24 -5.67 -6.53
N ASN A 81 18.87 -4.70 -5.69
CA ASN A 81 19.48 -3.37 -5.72
C ASN A 81 20.95 -3.43 -5.26
N ASP A 82 21.21 -4.15 -4.18
CA ASP A 82 22.55 -4.27 -3.60
C ASP A 82 23.47 -5.04 -4.58
N ARG A 83 22.95 -6.10 -5.22
CA ARG A 83 23.62 -6.77 -6.35
C ARG A 83 23.98 -5.79 -7.48
N ARG A 84 23.12 -4.83 -7.84
CA ARG A 84 23.46 -3.81 -8.87
C ARG A 84 24.50 -2.79 -8.42
N CYS A 85 24.68 -2.58 -7.12
CA CYS A 85 25.76 -1.77 -6.56
C CYS A 85 27.12 -2.51 -6.61
N GLU A 86 27.11 -3.84 -6.47
CA GLU A 86 28.30 -4.69 -6.49
C GLU A 86 28.69 -5.16 -7.92
N GLU A 87 27.73 -5.62 -8.72
CA GLU A 87 27.91 -6.26 -10.03
C GLU A 87 27.70 -5.31 -11.22
N ILE A 88 28.57 -4.31 -11.34
CA ILE A 88 28.48 -3.31 -12.43
C ILE A 88 28.63 -3.99 -13.81
N ASN A 89 27.73 -3.68 -14.74
CA ASN A 89 27.64 -4.19 -16.13
C ASN A 89 27.24 -5.67 -16.30
N VAL A 90 26.73 -6.35 -15.26
CA VAL A 90 26.10 -7.67 -15.44
C VAL A 90 24.72 -7.53 -16.10
N ALA A 91 24.43 -8.39 -17.08
CA ALA A 91 23.13 -8.42 -17.76
C ALA A 91 22.03 -8.96 -16.83
N SER A 92 20.99 -8.15 -16.59
CA SER A 92 19.83 -8.55 -15.78
C SER A 92 18.81 -9.36 -16.57
N THR A 93 18.10 -10.24 -15.85
CA THR A 93 16.85 -10.87 -16.32
C THR A 93 15.65 -9.94 -16.16
N VAL A 94 14.54 -10.24 -16.85
CA VAL A 94 13.29 -9.47 -16.76
C VAL A 94 12.77 -9.39 -15.31
N ASP A 95 12.86 -10.47 -14.54
CA ASP A 95 12.40 -10.47 -13.15
C ASP A 95 13.35 -9.68 -12.22
N GLN A 96 14.65 -9.66 -12.50
CA GLN A 96 15.60 -8.76 -11.84
C GLN A 96 15.30 -7.29 -12.14
N ASP A 97 14.92 -6.94 -13.38
CA ASP A 97 14.47 -5.58 -13.70
C ASP A 97 13.13 -5.24 -13.01
N ARG A 98 12.18 -6.17 -12.92
CA ARG A 98 10.93 -5.99 -12.15
C ARG A 98 11.19 -5.78 -10.65
N LEU A 99 12.15 -6.51 -10.06
CA LEU A 99 12.61 -6.33 -8.68
C LEU A 99 13.25 -4.94 -8.49
N GLN A 100 14.14 -4.51 -9.40
CA GLN A 100 14.76 -3.18 -9.31
C GLN A 100 13.74 -2.05 -9.49
N ARG A 101 12.78 -2.16 -10.44
CA ARG A 101 11.64 -1.23 -10.53
C ARG A 101 10.84 -1.21 -9.21
N GLY A 102 10.69 -2.37 -8.56
CA GLY A 102 10.10 -2.49 -7.23
C GLY A 102 10.89 -1.77 -6.13
N TYR A 103 12.22 -1.84 -6.09
CA TYR A 103 13.05 -1.09 -5.15
C TYR A 103 12.97 0.43 -5.38
N ILE A 104 12.92 0.85 -6.64
CA ILE A 104 12.74 2.25 -7.03
C ILE A 104 11.36 2.79 -6.58
N GLU A 105 10.29 1.99 -6.61
CA GLU A 105 9.00 2.38 -6.01
C GLU A 105 9.01 2.27 -4.47
N LEU A 106 9.73 1.29 -3.90
CA LEU A 106 9.89 1.13 -2.44
C LEU A 106 10.51 2.37 -1.81
N THR A 107 11.57 2.91 -2.41
CA THR A 107 12.26 4.12 -1.96
C THR A 107 11.43 5.40 -2.18
N LYS A 108 10.61 5.49 -3.24
CA LYS A 108 9.66 6.61 -3.41
C LYS A 108 8.56 6.62 -2.35
N VAL A 109 8.07 5.45 -1.95
CA VAL A 109 6.96 5.30 -1.00
C VAL A 109 7.44 5.32 0.47
N LEU A 110 8.64 4.82 0.74
CA LEU A 110 9.31 4.83 2.05
C LEU A 110 10.72 5.47 1.96
N PRO A 111 10.84 6.80 1.74
CA PRO A 111 12.16 7.45 1.53
C PRO A 111 13.15 7.29 2.68
N TRP A 112 12.65 7.09 3.90
CA TRP A 112 13.45 6.86 5.11
C TRP A 112 14.09 5.46 5.16
N LEU A 113 13.66 4.50 4.32
CA LEU A 113 14.02 3.09 4.47
C LEU A 113 15.50 2.83 4.21
N HIS A 114 16.08 3.46 3.18
CA HIS A 114 17.50 3.25 2.80
C HIS A 114 18.44 3.76 3.90
N GLU A 115 18.27 5.02 4.33
CA GLU A 115 18.98 5.60 5.49
C GLU A 115 18.80 4.75 6.75
N LYS A 116 17.58 4.25 6.99
CA LYS A 116 17.31 3.47 8.20
C LYS A 116 17.94 2.07 8.18
N LEU A 117 18.05 1.43 7.02
CA LEU A 117 18.74 0.14 6.85
C LEU A 117 20.26 0.28 7.06
N ALA A 118 20.87 1.36 6.57
CA ALA A 118 22.30 1.63 6.78
C ALA A 118 22.68 1.92 8.25
N GLY A 119 21.70 2.29 9.09
CA GLY A 119 21.87 2.64 10.50
C GLY A 119 21.26 1.66 11.51
N VAL A 120 21.21 0.36 11.18
CA VAL A 120 20.79 -0.73 12.08
C VAL A 120 21.69 -1.95 11.93
N ASP A 121 21.73 -2.80 12.95
CA ASP A 121 22.26 -4.16 12.81
C ASP A 121 21.30 -5.09 12.06
N HIS A 122 21.78 -6.30 11.76
CA HIS A 122 21.02 -7.30 11.01
C HIS A 122 19.72 -7.72 11.71
N GLU A 123 19.71 -7.89 13.04
CA GLU A 123 18.51 -8.32 13.79
C GLU A 123 17.44 -7.21 13.84
N GLU A 124 17.83 -5.95 14.09
CA GLU A 124 16.93 -4.79 13.96
C GLU A 124 16.41 -4.64 12.51
N SER A 125 17.25 -4.91 11.49
CA SER A 125 16.86 -4.85 10.08
C SER A 125 15.79 -5.89 9.73
N GLU A 126 15.98 -7.15 10.12
CA GLU A 126 15.01 -8.21 9.87
C GLU A 126 13.70 -7.97 10.66
N ASP A 127 13.78 -7.53 11.92
CA ASP A 127 12.60 -7.19 12.72
C ASP A 127 11.77 -6.07 12.07
N MET A 128 12.43 -5.05 11.52
CA MET A 128 11.80 -3.99 10.74
C MET A 128 11.13 -4.53 9.47
N LEU A 129 11.82 -5.34 8.67
CA LEU A 129 11.29 -5.93 7.43
C LEU A 129 10.11 -6.89 7.72
N ARG A 130 10.22 -7.76 8.74
CA ARG A 130 9.11 -8.60 9.24
C ARG A 130 7.88 -7.77 9.61
N LYS A 131 8.07 -6.59 10.23
CA LYS A 131 6.97 -5.68 10.62
C LYS A 131 6.36 -4.95 9.43
N LEU A 132 7.17 -4.51 8.47
CA LEU A 132 6.71 -3.95 7.18
C LEU A 132 5.90 -5.00 6.41
N LYS A 133 6.42 -6.22 6.25
CA LYS A 133 5.74 -7.36 5.62
C LYS A 133 4.41 -7.70 6.30
N ARG A 134 4.37 -7.74 7.64
CA ARG A 134 3.12 -7.90 8.40
C ARG A 134 2.10 -6.82 8.07
N GLY A 135 2.53 -5.56 8.02
CA GLY A 135 1.68 -4.43 7.60
C GLY A 135 1.11 -4.61 6.19
N ALA A 136 1.96 -5.04 5.26
CA ALA A 136 1.64 -5.27 3.86
C ALA A 136 0.61 -6.41 3.68
N ASP A 137 0.83 -7.54 4.34
CA ASP A 137 -0.02 -8.72 4.21
C ASP A 137 -1.36 -8.55 4.98
N SER A 138 -1.37 -7.87 6.14
CA SER A 138 -2.62 -7.48 6.81
C SER A 138 -3.45 -6.50 5.98
N ALA A 139 -2.82 -5.49 5.38
CA ALA A 139 -3.50 -4.56 4.47
C ALA A 139 -4.18 -5.27 3.30
N ARG A 140 -3.50 -6.25 2.69
CA ARG A 140 -4.09 -7.08 1.63
C ARG A 140 -5.27 -7.92 2.13
N GLY A 141 -5.21 -8.44 3.36
CA GLY A 141 -6.31 -9.15 3.99
C GLY A 141 -7.55 -8.28 4.18
N ASP A 142 -7.38 -7.07 4.73
CA ASP A 142 -8.47 -6.11 4.96
C ASP A 142 -9.20 -5.74 3.64
N ASP A 143 -8.42 -5.44 2.60
CA ASP A 143 -8.93 -5.12 1.26
C ASP A 143 -9.66 -6.31 0.63
N THR A 144 -9.08 -7.52 0.76
CA THR A 144 -9.68 -8.76 0.26
C THR A 144 -11.04 -9.01 0.90
N GLY A 145 -11.19 -8.75 2.20
CA GLY A 145 -12.47 -8.85 2.90
C GLY A 145 -13.48 -7.85 2.34
N THR A 146 -13.11 -6.57 2.30
CA THR A 146 -14.02 -5.49 1.90
C THR A 146 -14.43 -5.59 0.43
N LEU A 147 -13.51 -5.96 -0.48
CA LEU A 147 -13.79 -6.09 -1.91
C LEU A 147 -14.61 -7.34 -2.24
N LYS A 148 -14.54 -8.44 -1.46
CA LYS A 148 -15.44 -9.60 -1.63
C LYS A 148 -16.92 -9.18 -1.52
N ASP A 149 -17.23 -8.30 -0.58
CA ASP A 149 -18.59 -7.85 -0.29
C ASP A 149 -19.05 -6.72 -1.21
N LEU A 150 -18.17 -5.74 -1.47
CA LEU A 150 -18.45 -4.65 -2.42
C LEU A 150 -18.70 -5.18 -3.84
N VAL A 151 -17.86 -6.08 -4.35
CA VAL A 151 -18.02 -6.63 -5.71
C VAL A 151 -19.28 -7.51 -5.81
N ALA A 152 -19.60 -8.30 -4.77
CA ALA A 152 -20.87 -9.05 -4.74
C ALA A 152 -22.09 -8.11 -4.78
N THR A 153 -22.07 -7.06 -3.96
CA THR A 153 -23.14 -6.06 -3.91
C THR A 153 -23.29 -5.33 -5.24
N TRP A 154 -22.18 -4.94 -5.87
CA TRP A 154 -22.20 -4.28 -7.18
C TRP A 154 -22.70 -5.20 -8.31
N VAL A 155 -22.26 -6.46 -8.36
CA VAL A 155 -22.77 -7.44 -9.34
C VAL A 155 -24.28 -7.66 -9.16
N ASN A 156 -24.77 -7.67 -7.91
CA ASN A 156 -26.19 -7.79 -7.63
C ASN A 156 -27.01 -6.60 -8.15
N VAL A 157 -26.49 -5.38 -8.02
CA VAL A 157 -27.17 -4.16 -8.53
C VAL A 157 -27.10 -4.09 -10.06
N GLU A 158 -25.92 -4.29 -10.66
CA GLU A 158 -25.71 -4.06 -12.09
C GLU A 158 -26.30 -5.18 -12.98
N TYR A 159 -26.34 -6.43 -12.49
CA TYR A 159 -26.78 -7.61 -13.27
C TYR A 159 -28.02 -8.33 -12.74
N SER A 160 -28.47 -8.05 -11.51
CA SER A 160 -29.62 -8.74 -10.87
C SER A 160 -29.66 -10.27 -11.06
N PRO A 161 -28.54 -11.01 -10.84
CA PRO A 161 -28.47 -12.44 -11.11
C PRO A 161 -29.40 -13.24 -10.18
N THR A 162 -29.91 -14.37 -10.69
CA THR A 162 -30.73 -15.30 -9.92
C THR A 162 -30.01 -16.66 -9.83
N PRO A 163 -29.61 -17.12 -8.63
CA PRO A 163 -29.67 -16.43 -7.34
C PRO A 163 -28.66 -15.27 -7.24
N LEU A 164 -28.93 -14.34 -6.32
CA LEU A 164 -28.04 -13.21 -6.01
C LEU A 164 -26.70 -13.70 -5.44
N ILE A 165 -25.62 -12.99 -5.77
CA ILE A 165 -24.27 -13.25 -5.25
C ILE A 165 -24.22 -12.91 -3.76
N ARG A 166 -23.93 -13.91 -2.94
CA ARG A 166 -23.82 -13.78 -1.48
C ARG A 166 -22.46 -13.15 -1.10
N PRO A 167 -22.40 -12.08 -0.28
CA PRO A 167 -21.13 -11.46 0.14
C PRO A 167 -20.15 -12.42 0.83
N GLY A 168 -20.62 -13.18 1.83
CA GLY A 168 -19.78 -14.13 2.59
C GLY A 168 -19.51 -15.49 1.91
N ASP A 169 -20.09 -15.76 0.74
CA ASP A 169 -20.03 -17.06 0.06
C ASP A 169 -19.52 -16.91 -1.39
N LYS A 170 -18.66 -17.84 -1.82
CA LYS A 170 -18.00 -17.84 -3.12
C LYS A 170 -18.29 -19.08 -3.97
N HIS A 171 -19.01 -20.08 -3.44
CA HIS A 171 -19.31 -21.31 -4.18
C HIS A 171 -20.17 -21.05 -5.44
N HIS A 172 -21.05 -20.04 -5.38
CA HIS A 172 -21.89 -19.60 -6.50
C HIS A 172 -21.29 -18.41 -7.28
N ARG A 173 -19.97 -18.21 -7.24
CA ARG A 173 -19.22 -17.21 -8.03
C ARG A 173 -18.39 -17.89 -9.13
N GLY A 174 -17.50 -17.12 -9.77
CA GLY A 174 -16.73 -17.59 -10.93
C GLY A 174 -17.66 -17.94 -12.10
N PHE A 175 -17.21 -18.84 -12.97
CA PHE A 175 -17.95 -19.29 -14.14
C PHE A 175 -19.26 -20.07 -13.82
N VAL A 176 -19.50 -20.43 -12.55
CA VAL A 176 -20.79 -21.01 -12.11
C VAL A 176 -21.92 -19.98 -12.21
N SER A 177 -21.64 -18.70 -11.94
CA SER A 177 -22.59 -17.60 -12.16
C SER A 177 -22.39 -17.00 -13.54
N ASP A 178 -23.48 -16.77 -14.28
CA ASP A 178 -23.41 -16.09 -15.58
C ASP A 178 -22.93 -14.62 -15.45
N ALA A 179 -23.27 -13.92 -14.36
CA ALA A 179 -22.84 -12.54 -14.16
C ALA A 179 -21.35 -12.44 -13.78
N CYS A 180 -20.85 -13.33 -12.92
CA CYS A 180 -19.41 -13.38 -12.61
C CYS A 180 -18.61 -13.95 -13.80
N GLY A 181 -19.15 -14.95 -14.50
CA GLY A 181 -18.55 -15.54 -15.69
C GLY A 181 -18.37 -14.53 -16.82
N LYS A 182 -19.40 -13.73 -17.13
CA LYS A 182 -19.30 -12.65 -18.14
C LYS A 182 -18.18 -11.67 -17.86
N LEU A 183 -18.01 -11.27 -16.59
CA LEU A 183 -16.96 -10.35 -16.16
C LEU A 183 -15.55 -10.99 -16.19
N LEU A 184 -15.45 -12.30 -15.92
CA LEU A 184 -14.19 -13.05 -15.91
C LEU A 184 -13.77 -13.61 -17.28
N CYS A 185 -14.69 -13.67 -18.25
CA CYS A 185 -14.45 -14.19 -19.58
C CYS A 185 -13.32 -13.41 -20.28
N PRO A 186 -12.38 -14.09 -20.95
CA PRO A 186 -11.46 -13.50 -21.92
C PRO A 186 -12.20 -12.61 -22.91
N ALA A 187 -11.67 -11.40 -23.15
CA ALA A 187 -12.35 -10.37 -23.94
C ALA A 187 -12.37 -10.63 -25.45
N GLU A 188 -11.60 -11.61 -25.93
CA GLU A 188 -11.68 -12.19 -27.27
C GLU A 188 -12.88 -13.12 -27.46
N TRP A 189 -13.59 -13.50 -26.40
CA TRP A 189 -14.76 -14.38 -26.44
C TRP A 189 -16.03 -13.68 -25.93
N HIS A 190 -17.18 -14.15 -26.40
CA HIS A 190 -18.49 -13.66 -25.96
C HIS A 190 -19.13 -14.68 -25.02
N TRP A 191 -19.36 -14.28 -23.76
CA TRP A 191 -19.96 -15.16 -22.74
C TRP A 191 -21.39 -15.57 -23.07
N GLU A 192 -22.08 -14.83 -23.94
CA GLU A 192 -23.38 -15.15 -24.50
C GLU A 192 -23.34 -16.40 -25.42
N ASP A 193 -22.19 -16.76 -25.99
CA ASP A 193 -22.03 -17.98 -26.78
C ASP A 193 -22.11 -19.22 -25.87
N VAL A 194 -22.98 -20.16 -26.24
CA VAL A 194 -23.20 -21.42 -25.53
C VAL A 194 -21.94 -22.30 -25.56
N LEU A 195 -21.18 -22.29 -26.65
CA LEU A 195 -19.95 -23.08 -26.80
C LEU A 195 -18.82 -22.54 -25.92
N VAL A 196 -18.64 -21.21 -25.88
CA VAL A 196 -17.71 -20.54 -24.94
C VAL A 196 -18.10 -20.86 -23.50
N LYS A 197 -19.38 -20.67 -23.15
CA LYS A 197 -19.88 -20.86 -21.78
C LYS A 197 -19.78 -22.29 -21.29
N ALA A 198 -20.08 -23.28 -22.14
CA ALA A 198 -19.87 -24.69 -21.84
C ALA A 198 -18.38 -25.03 -21.76
N GLY A 199 -17.59 -24.64 -22.77
CA GLY A 199 -16.16 -24.94 -22.85
C GLY A 199 -15.34 -24.44 -21.67
N ILE A 200 -15.61 -23.21 -21.19
CA ILE A 200 -14.96 -22.66 -19.98
C ILE A 200 -15.39 -23.44 -18.72
N ARG A 201 -16.67 -23.83 -18.60
CA ARG A 201 -17.20 -24.58 -17.45
C ARG A 201 -16.63 -26.00 -17.38
N ASP A 202 -16.54 -26.65 -18.53
CA ASP A 202 -16.07 -28.03 -18.70
C ASP A 202 -14.54 -28.13 -18.83
N ARG A 203 -13.83 -26.99 -18.79
CA ARG A 203 -12.36 -26.87 -18.90
C ARG A 203 -11.79 -27.46 -20.20
N MET A 204 -12.49 -27.23 -21.31
CA MET A 204 -12.03 -27.67 -22.63
C MET A 204 -10.77 -26.90 -23.05
N THR A 205 -9.82 -27.58 -23.70
CA THR A 205 -8.54 -26.99 -24.12
C THR A 205 -8.65 -25.88 -25.18
N ALA A 206 -9.81 -25.76 -25.84
CA ALA A 206 -10.11 -24.64 -26.75
C ALA A 206 -10.54 -23.35 -26.01
N PHE A 207 -10.82 -23.42 -24.70
CA PHE A 207 -11.44 -22.35 -23.91
C PHE A 207 -10.72 -22.12 -22.57
N ILE A 208 -9.39 -22.17 -22.59
CA ILE A 208 -8.52 -21.98 -21.41
C ILE A 208 -8.50 -20.50 -20.99
N VAL A 209 -9.00 -20.18 -19.79
CA VAL A 209 -8.97 -18.82 -19.23
C VAL A 209 -7.66 -18.60 -18.45
N SER A 210 -6.63 -18.10 -19.16
CA SER A 210 -5.31 -17.76 -18.57
C SER A 210 -5.07 -16.24 -18.48
N GLU A 211 -3.99 -15.86 -17.81
CA GLU A 211 -3.48 -14.49 -17.67
C GLU A 211 -3.04 -13.81 -18.97
N ASN A 212 -2.87 -14.60 -20.04
CA ASN A 212 -2.49 -14.13 -21.38
C ASN A 212 -3.64 -13.41 -22.09
N SER A 213 -4.86 -13.56 -21.57
CA SER A 213 -6.08 -12.93 -22.06
C SER A 213 -6.62 -11.91 -21.05
N TRP A 214 -7.01 -10.72 -21.52
CA TRP A 214 -7.62 -9.72 -20.66
C TRP A 214 -9.05 -10.11 -20.28
N PRO A 215 -9.41 -10.21 -18.98
CA PRO A 215 -10.81 -10.42 -18.60
C PRO A 215 -11.69 -9.22 -18.96
N SER A 216 -12.94 -9.47 -19.38
CA SER A 216 -13.90 -8.41 -19.75
C SER A 216 -14.11 -7.35 -18.67
N PHE A 217 -13.95 -7.67 -17.37
CA PHE A 217 -14.01 -6.66 -16.30
C PHE A 217 -12.92 -5.58 -16.38
N MET A 218 -11.89 -5.74 -17.22
CA MET A 218 -10.86 -4.73 -17.45
C MET A 218 -11.31 -3.60 -18.38
N TYR A 219 -12.32 -3.84 -19.23
CA TYR A 219 -12.74 -2.93 -20.30
C TYR A 219 -13.89 -2.00 -19.91
N GLU A 220 -13.85 -0.77 -20.43
CA GLU A 220 -14.97 0.16 -20.50
C GLU A 220 -16.21 -0.55 -21.08
N ASN A 221 -17.35 -0.46 -20.39
CA ASN A 221 -18.60 -1.17 -20.73
C ASN A 221 -18.48 -2.71 -20.85
N TYR A 222 -17.38 -3.31 -20.37
CA TYR A 222 -17.11 -4.75 -20.36
C TYR A 222 -17.01 -5.42 -21.74
N VAL A 223 -16.61 -4.67 -22.76
CA VAL A 223 -16.42 -5.16 -24.15
C VAL A 223 -15.13 -4.59 -24.73
N ALA A 224 -14.29 -5.43 -25.33
CA ALA A 224 -13.10 -4.99 -26.06
C ALA A 224 -13.43 -4.58 -27.51
N ASP A 225 -12.74 -3.57 -28.01
CA ASP A 225 -12.73 -3.25 -29.44
C ASP A 225 -11.74 -4.17 -30.16
N THR A 226 -12.24 -5.14 -30.91
CA THR A 226 -11.41 -6.14 -31.62
C THR A 226 -10.50 -5.54 -32.69
N LYS A 227 -10.68 -4.26 -33.05
CA LYS A 227 -9.78 -3.51 -33.95
C LYS A 227 -8.77 -2.65 -33.20
N ASN A 228 -8.94 -2.47 -31.88
CA ASN A 228 -8.03 -1.71 -31.02
C ASN A 228 -8.18 -2.15 -29.55
N LEU A 229 -7.46 -3.21 -29.17
CA LEU A 229 -7.53 -3.79 -27.81
C LEU A 229 -7.05 -2.85 -26.68
N GLU A 230 -6.40 -1.72 -26.98
CA GLU A 230 -6.08 -0.70 -25.98
C GLU A 230 -7.31 0.19 -25.66
N ARG A 231 -8.30 0.25 -26.55
CA ARG A 231 -9.48 1.09 -26.40
C ARG A 231 -10.38 0.56 -25.28
N GLY A 232 -10.55 1.39 -24.25
CA GLY A 232 -11.37 1.05 -23.08
C GLY A 232 -10.66 0.16 -22.05
N LEU A 233 -9.47 -0.38 -22.36
CA LEU A 233 -8.69 -1.19 -21.42
C LEU A 233 -8.31 -0.34 -20.18
N MET A 234 -8.36 -0.98 -19.01
CA MET A 234 -8.22 -0.35 -17.68
C MET A 234 -9.27 0.73 -17.34
N LYS A 235 -10.42 0.83 -18.02
CA LYS A 235 -11.40 1.91 -17.79
C LYS A 235 -12.79 1.46 -17.29
N SER A 236 -12.96 0.20 -16.91
CA SER A 236 -14.28 -0.33 -16.52
C SER A 236 -14.90 0.36 -15.30
N LYS A 237 -16.24 0.41 -15.24
CA LYS A 237 -17.00 0.92 -14.09
C LYS A 237 -16.68 0.13 -12.82
N LEU A 238 -16.45 -1.19 -12.91
CA LEU A 238 -16.05 -2.03 -11.78
C LEU A 238 -14.61 -1.74 -11.29
N LEU A 239 -13.65 -1.53 -12.19
CA LEU A 239 -12.30 -1.08 -11.83
C LEU A 239 -12.34 0.28 -11.12
N LEU A 240 -13.06 1.25 -11.70
CA LEU A 240 -13.27 2.55 -11.10
C LEU A 240 -14.00 2.47 -9.75
N MET A 241 -14.98 1.60 -9.60
CA MET A 241 -15.75 1.38 -8.37
C MET A 241 -14.88 0.77 -7.27
N ALA A 242 -14.19 -0.34 -7.57
CA ALA A 242 -13.32 -1.04 -6.62
C ALA A 242 -12.13 -0.18 -6.20
N SER A 243 -11.59 0.65 -7.10
CA SER A 243 -10.59 1.66 -6.75
C SER A 243 -11.20 2.81 -5.94
N ASN A 244 -12.32 3.41 -6.38
CA ASN A 244 -12.92 4.53 -5.66
C ASN A 244 -13.31 4.14 -4.24
N LEU A 245 -13.93 2.97 -4.04
CA LEU A 245 -14.32 2.48 -2.72
C LEU A 245 -13.15 1.78 -2.01
N GLY A 246 -12.15 1.25 -2.72
CA GLY A 246 -10.86 0.86 -2.14
C GLY A 246 -10.11 2.04 -1.50
N PHE A 247 -10.13 3.20 -2.16
CA PHE A 247 -9.46 4.42 -1.69
C PHE A 247 -10.36 5.33 -0.83
N LYS A 248 -11.69 5.19 -0.88
CA LYS A 248 -12.67 6.01 -0.12
C LYS A 248 -13.54 5.25 0.88
N ALA A 249 -13.91 3.98 0.70
CA ALA A 249 -14.77 3.24 1.64
C ALA A 249 -13.97 2.50 2.73
N ILE A 250 -12.77 2.01 2.44
CA ILE A 250 -11.89 1.38 3.46
C ILE A 250 -11.30 2.44 4.45
N PHE A 251 -11.79 3.68 4.41
CA PHE A 251 -11.03 4.86 4.80
C PHE A 251 -11.89 6.08 5.18
N THR A 252 -12.93 6.42 4.41
CA THR A 252 -13.94 7.46 4.72
C THR A 252 -15.36 6.87 4.75
N SER A 253 -16.34 7.63 5.26
CA SER A 253 -17.69 7.13 5.60
C SER A 253 -18.47 6.58 4.38
N PRO A 254 -19.30 5.52 4.53
CA PRO A 254 -20.15 4.96 3.47
C PRO A 254 -21.09 5.97 2.79
N SER A 255 -21.33 7.12 3.41
CA SER A 255 -22.21 8.20 2.93
C SER A 255 -21.94 8.68 1.50
N SER A 256 -20.74 8.47 0.96
CA SER A 256 -20.36 8.87 -0.41
C SER A 256 -20.45 7.75 -1.45
N ALA A 257 -21.01 6.57 -1.11
CA ALA A 257 -21.12 5.45 -2.04
C ALA A 257 -22.33 5.54 -3.01
N ASN A 258 -23.34 6.36 -2.69
CA ASN A 258 -24.64 6.35 -3.38
C ASN A 258 -24.80 7.45 -4.46
N GLU A 259 -23.76 8.22 -4.77
CA GLU A 259 -23.80 9.36 -5.70
C GLU A 259 -22.91 9.11 -6.94
N VAL A 260 -23.12 7.99 -7.65
CA VAL A 260 -22.33 7.60 -8.84
C VAL A 260 -23.11 7.71 -10.17
N ASP A 261 -24.44 7.87 -10.10
CA ASP A 261 -25.28 7.99 -11.29
C ASP A 261 -25.37 9.44 -11.78
N GLY A 262 -24.81 9.68 -12.98
CA GLY A 262 -24.93 10.93 -13.73
C GLY A 262 -23.62 11.37 -14.39
N GLU A 263 -23.72 11.96 -15.58
CA GLU A 263 -22.61 12.59 -16.30
C GLU A 263 -22.22 13.97 -15.71
N GLY A 264 -22.15 14.03 -14.37
CA GLY A 264 -21.86 15.24 -13.63
C GLY A 264 -20.45 15.77 -13.90
N ASP A 265 -20.36 17.05 -14.22
CA ASP A 265 -19.12 17.78 -14.53
C ASP A 265 -18.13 17.89 -13.35
N GLY A 266 -18.47 17.38 -12.16
CA GLY A 266 -17.68 17.43 -10.94
C GLY A 266 -17.97 18.63 -10.03
N ALA A 267 -18.82 19.59 -10.44
CA ALA A 267 -19.15 20.77 -9.62
C ALA A 267 -19.84 20.40 -8.30
N ASN A 268 -20.71 19.37 -8.32
CA ASN A 268 -21.47 18.89 -7.15
C ASN A 268 -20.57 18.49 -5.96
N ILE A 269 -19.32 18.07 -6.22
CA ILE A 269 -18.34 17.73 -5.17
C ILE A 269 -17.99 18.95 -4.30
N ILE A 270 -17.98 20.15 -4.87
CA ILE A 270 -17.62 21.40 -4.17
C ILE A 270 -18.72 21.80 -3.19
N GLU A 271 -20.00 21.63 -3.55
CA GLU A 271 -21.11 21.94 -2.65
C GLU A 271 -21.23 20.91 -1.51
N ASN A 272 -21.06 19.61 -1.81
CA ASN A 272 -21.18 18.58 -0.78
C ASN A 272 -20.09 18.76 0.31
N ASN A 273 -18.87 19.18 -0.07
CA ASN A 273 -17.83 19.61 0.87
C ASN A 273 -18.20 20.84 1.74
N ARG A 274 -18.98 21.80 1.21
CA ARG A 274 -19.50 22.93 1.99
C ARG A 274 -20.58 22.51 2.98
N ARG A 275 -21.42 21.52 2.63
CA ARG A 275 -22.44 20.97 3.53
C ARG A 275 -21.81 20.21 4.70
N ALA A 276 -20.78 19.39 4.45
CA ALA A 276 -20.02 18.68 5.49
C ALA A 276 -19.42 19.64 6.55
N ARG A 277 -18.85 20.78 6.12
CA ARG A 277 -18.31 21.81 7.04
C ARG A 277 -19.34 22.46 7.97
N ARG A 278 -20.64 22.36 7.71
CA ARG A 278 -21.70 22.92 8.58
C ARG A 278 -22.13 21.97 9.71
N ARG A 279 -21.55 20.77 9.81
CA ARG A 279 -21.75 19.82 10.92
C ARG A 279 -20.49 19.60 11.76
N SER A 280 -19.55 20.55 11.74
CA SER A 280 -18.33 20.47 12.54
C SER A 280 -18.56 20.88 13.99
N ASP A 281 -19.10 19.95 14.78
CA ASP A 281 -18.63 19.83 16.16
C ASP A 281 -18.41 18.35 16.52
N GLN A 282 -17.42 18.11 17.39
CA GLN A 282 -17.00 16.82 17.98
C GLN A 282 -16.66 15.61 17.07
N THR A 283 -16.92 15.62 15.75
CA THR A 283 -16.56 14.48 14.88
C THR A 283 -15.12 14.58 14.35
N ARG A 284 -14.20 13.77 14.90
CA ARG A 284 -12.84 13.61 14.36
C ARG A 284 -12.89 13.17 12.89
N VAL A 285 -12.32 13.98 11.99
CA VAL A 285 -12.21 13.66 10.56
C VAL A 285 -11.34 12.41 10.39
N LYS A 286 -11.95 11.28 10.02
CA LYS A 286 -11.21 10.05 9.70
C LYS A 286 -10.44 10.25 8.40
N THR A 287 -9.11 10.14 8.50
CA THR A 287 -8.17 10.35 7.39
C THR A 287 -8.37 9.29 6.31
N CYS A 288 -8.45 9.70 5.04
CA CYS A 288 -8.60 8.72 3.96
C CYS A 288 -7.34 7.86 3.79
N VAL A 289 -7.50 6.69 3.15
CA VAL A 289 -6.59 5.47 3.30
C VAL A 289 -5.39 5.99 2.41
N ALA A 290 -5.67 6.53 1.21
CA ALA A 290 -4.68 7.16 0.34
C ALA A 290 -3.83 8.21 1.07
N SER A 291 -4.41 9.02 1.97
CA SER A 291 -3.65 9.96 2.81
C SER A 291 -2.86 9.31 3.95
N ILE A 292 -3.23 8.10 4.40
CA ILE A 292 -2.48 7.30 5.39
C ILE A 292 -1.28 6.58 4.74
N ILE A 293 -1.40 6.13 3.48
CA ILE A 293 -0.30 5.53 2.69
C ILE A 293 0.42 6.53 1.77
N GLY A 294 0.17 7.83 1.91
CA GLY A 294 0.82 8.89 1.11
C GLY A 294 0.45 8.96 -0.37
N MET A 295 -0.46 8.11 -0.85
CA MET A 295 -0.92 8.03 -2.24
C MET A 295 -1.68 9.30 -2.65
N ARG A 296 -1.16 9.99 -3.68
CA ARG A 296 -1.68 11.28 -4.19
C ARG A 296 -2.11 11.23 -5.67
N LYS A 297 -1.54 10.30 -6.43
CA LYS A 297 -1.87 9.99 -7.83
C LYS A 297 -2.05 8.48 -7.94
N VAL A 298 -2.79 8.01 -8.94
CA VAL A 298 -2.94 6.57 -9.20
C VAL A 298 -1.67 6.05 -9.89
N THR A 299 -1.14 4.92 -9.43
CA THR A 299 0.04 4.26 -10.01
C THR A 299 -0.36 2.99 -10.76
N PRO A 300 0.45 2.52 -11.73
CA PRO A 300 0.23 1.25 -12.42
C PRO A 300 0.01 0.06 -11.47
N ARG A 301 0.90 -0.05 -10.48
CA ARG A 301 0.91 -1.12 -9.48
C ARG A 301 -0.34 -1.13 -8.60
N ALA A 302 -0.97 0.03 -8.37
CA ALA A 302 -2.25 0.14 -7.69
C ALA A 302 -3.46 -0.27 -8.55
N ILE A 303 -3.41 -0.03 -9.87
CA ILE A 303 -4.41 -0.56 -10.82
C ILE A 303 -4.27 -2.09 -10.90
N ALA A 304 -3.05 -2.60 -11.07
CA ALA A 304 -2.74 -4.04 -11.09
C ALA A 304 -3.21 -4.75 -9.81
N TYR A 305 -2.89 -4.19 -8.64
CA TYR A 305 -3.36 -4.67 -7.35
C TYR A 305 -4.90 -4.74 -7.27
N THR A 306 -5.59 -3.69 -7.73
CA THR A 306 -7.05 -3.63 -7.72
C THR A 306 -7.66 -4.66 -8.67
N ALA A 307 -7.09 -4.84 -9.86
CA ALA A 307 -7.53 -5.85 -10.82
C ALA A 307 -7.38 -7.29 -10.27
N CYS A 308 -6.26 -7.61 -9.62
CA CYS A 308 -6.08 -8.88 -8.92
C CYS A 308 -7.15 -9.07 -7.83
N GLN A 309 -7.43 -8.05 -7.02
CA GLN A 309 -8.47 -8.10 -5.99
C GLN A 309 -9.89 -8.27 -6.57
N ILE A 310 -10.22 -7.63 -7.70
CA ILE A 310 -11.51 -7.82 -8.40
C ILE A 310 -11.62 -9.24 -8.97
N ARG A 311 -10.62 -9.73 -9.72
CA ARG A 311 -10.64 -11.10 -10.26
C ARG A 311 -10.80 -12.10 -9.11
N PHE A 312 -10.10 -11.88 -8.00
CA PHE A 312 -10.27 -12.68 -6.81
C PHE A 312 -11.69 -12.59 -6.26
N ALA A 313 -12.28 -11.40 -6.07
CA ALA A 313 -13.64 -11.24 -5.56
C ALA A 313 -14.72 -11.87 -6.48
N LEU A 314 -14.51 -11.84 -7.81
CA LEU A 314 -15.40 -12.45 -8.81
C LEU A 314 -15.24 -13.98 -8.94
N SER A 315 -14.04 -14.54 -8.71
CA SER A 315 -13.75 -15.97 -8.77
C SER A 315 -14.48 -16.78 -7.67
N SER A 316 -14.52 -18.10 -7.77
CA SER A 316 -15.08 -18.98 -6.74
C SER A 316 -14.11 -19.40 -5.62
N ILE A 317 -12.80 -19.12 -5.74
CA ILE A 317 -11.78 -19.53 -4.75
C ILE A 317 -12.06 -18.90 -3.38
N THR A 318 -12.02 -19.67 -2.29
CA THR A 318 -12.22 -19.13 -0.93
C THR A 318 -10.99 -18.38 -0.40
N SER A 319 -9.79 -18.93 -0.64
CA SER A 319 -8.47 -18.44 -0.20
C SER A 319 -7.61 -17.86 -1.35
N TRP A 320 -6.72 -16.92 -1.03
CA TRP A 320 -5.79 -16.33 -2.01
C TRP A 320 -4.64 -17.28 -2.32
N ARG A 321 -4.28 -17.42 -3.60
CA ARG A 321 -3.21 -18.26 -4.15
C ARG A 321 -2.66 -17.62 -5.41
N THR A 322 -1.42 -17.94 -5.80
CA THR A 322 -0.81 -17.40 -7.03
C THR A 322 -1.46 -17.99 -8.28
N VAL A 323 -1.60 -19.32 -8.35
CA VAL A 323 -2.21 -20.04 -9.47
C VAL A 323 -3.64 -20.47 -9.15
N ASP A 324 -4.56 -20.24 -10.07
CA ASP A 324 -5.99 -20.53 -9.96
C ASP A 324 -6.49 -21.42 -11.11
N GLY A 325 -6.11 -22.71 -11.04
CA GLY A 325 -6.24 -23.60 -12.19
C GLY A 325 -5.26 -23.16 -13.26
N ASP A 326 -5.78 -22.64 -14.36
CA ASP A 326 -5.06 -22.34 -15.59
C ASP A 326 -4.69 -20.85 -15.72
N PHE A 327 -4.76 -20.10 -14.60
CA PHE A 327 -4.54 -18.66 -14.52
C PHE A 327 -3.58 -18.30 -13.39
N ASP A 328 -2.48 -17.62 -13.70
CA ASP A 328 -1.51 -17.11 -12.73
C ASP A 328 -1.72 -15.61 -12.42
N TYR A 329 -1.99 -15.29 -11.15
CA TYR A 329 -2.21 -13.92 -10.69
C TYR A 329 -0.93 -13.07 -10.60
N GLN A 330 0.26 -13.67 -10.48
CA GLN A 330 1.55 -12.95 -10.48
C GLN A 330 1.91 -12.53 -11.90
N LEU A 331 1.74 -13.42 -12.88
CA LEU A 331 1.87 -13.08 -14.30
C LEU A 331 0.78 -12.10 -14.73
N PHE A 332 -0.48 -12.23 -14.28
CA PHE A 332 -1.51 -11.21 -14.53
C PHE A 332 -1.16 -9.84 -13.92
N TRP A 333 -0.56 -9.81 -12.72
CA TRP A 333 -0.07 -8.57 -12.11
C TRP A 333 1.08 -7.97 -12.94
N ASN A 334 2.06 -8.78 -13.36
CA ASN A 334 3.14 -8.38 -14.26
C ASN A 334 2.60 -7.80 -15.57
N ASN A 335 1.69 -8.49 -16.25
CA ASN A 335 1.09 -8.06 -17.53
C ASN A 335 0.44 -6.67 -17.43
N ILE A 336 -0.19 -6.33 -16.28
CA ILE A 336 -0.75 -4.98 -16.06
C ILE A 336 0.34 -3.96 -15.76
N VAL A 337 1.34 -4.31 -14.94
CA VAL A 337 2.46 -3.41 -14.60
C VAL A 337 3.27 -3.08 -15.85
N ASP A 338 3.65 -4.08 -16.63
CA ASP A 338 4.50 -3.94 -17.81
C ASP A 338 3.75 -3.23 -18.95
N PHE A 339 2.42 -3.38 -19.07
CA PHE A 339 1.57 -2.57 -19.98
C PHE A 339 1.71 -1.04 -19.75
N PHE A 340 1.90 -0.62 -18.50
CA PHE A 340 2.10 0.79 -18.14
C PHE A 340 3.57 1.20 -18.09
N GLU A 341 4.45 0.36 -17.56
CA GLU A 341 5.86 0.70 -17.25
C GLU A 341 6.81 0.43 -18.43
N ASP A 342 6.58 -0.63 -19.23
CA ASP A 342 7.42 -1.04 -20.36
C ASP A 342 6.80 -0.68 -21.72
N ALA A 343 6.05 0.42 -21.77
CA ALA A 343 5.37 0.88 -22.98
C ALA A 343 6.38 1.20 -24.13
N PRO A 344 6.26 0.54 -25.31
CA PRO A 344 7.40 0.35 -26.23
C PRO A 344 7.80 1.56 -27.07
N CYS A 345 7.05 2.67 -27.01
CA CYS A 345 7.39 3.89 -27.73
C CYS A 345 6.84 5.14 -27.03
N PRO A 346 7.38 6.35 -27.29
CA PRO A 346 6.93 7.59 -26.65
C PRO A 346 5.43 7.87 -26.84
N ALA A 347 4.85 7.48 -27.97
CA ALA A 347 3.43 7.62 -28.24
C ALA A 347 2.56 6.70 -27.36
N ALA A 348 3.05 5.50 -27.00
CA ALA A 348 2.38 4.63 -26.03
C ALA A 348 2.55 5.16 -24.60
N GLN A 349 3.75 5.63 -24.25
CA GLN A 349 4.05 6.24 -22.95
C GLN A 349 3.16 7.48 -22.67
N SER A 350 2.85 8.30 -23.69
CA SER A 350 1.88 9.40 -23.55
C SER A 350 0.49 8.88 -23.19
N ARG A 351 -0.03 7.86 -23.92
CA ARG A 351 -1.35 7.27 -23.63
C ARG A 351 -1.41 6.65 -22.23
N MET A 352 -0.34 6.01 -21.77
CA MET A 352 -0.24 5.49 -20.40
C MET A 352 -0.27 6.61 -19.35
N LYS A 353 0.44 7.72 -19.59
CA LYS A 353 0.37 8.91 -18.73
C LYS A 353 -1.03 9.53 -18.71
N GLU A 354 -1.65 9.73 -19.86
CA GLU A 354 -3.01 10.27 -20.00
C GLU A 354 -4.06 9.38 -19.31
N LEU A 355 -3.88 8.06 -19.37
CA LEU A 355 -4.69 7.06 -18.66
C LEU A 355 -4.50 7.17 -17.14
N LEU A 356 -3.27 7.28 -16.62
CA LEU A 356 -2.99 7.49 -15.20
C LEU A 356 -3.52 8.86 -14.69
N GLU A 357 -3.51 9.89 -15.54
CA GLU A 357 -4.10 11.20 -15.24
C GLU A 357 -5.63 11.19 -15.27
N TRP A 358 -6.26 10.43 -16.18
CA TRP A 358 -7.71 10.15 -16.16
C TRP A 358 -8.10 9.39 -14.88
N TRP A 359 -7.35 8.35 -14.54
CA TRP A 359 -7.50 7.57 -13.31
C TRP A 359 -7.38 8.44 -12.05
N THR A 360 -6.34 9.27 -11.98
CA THR A 360 -6.11 10.22 -10.88
C THR A 360 -7.27 11.20 -10.75
N ARG A 361 -7.76 11.77 -11.86
CA ARG A 361 -8.94 12.67 -11.85
C ARG A 361 -10.23 11.94 -11.42
N LYS A 362 -10.44 10.68 -11.81
CA LYS A 362 -11.62 9.89 -11.43
C LYS A 362 -11.60 9.44 -9.96
N VAL A 363 -10.43 9.19 -9.37
CA VAL A 363 -10.28 8.79 -7.96
C VAL A 363 -10.23 10.02 -7.04
N PHE A 364 -9.33 10.97 -7.29
CA PHE A 364 -9.01 12.09 -6.40
C PHE A 364 -9.73 13.42 -6.74
N GLY A 365 -10.39 13.51 -7.90
CA GLY A 365 -11.02 14.72 -8.40
C GLY A 365 -10.04 15.67 -9.12
N ARG A 366 -10.54 16.84 -9.58
CA ARG A 366 -9.79 17.83 -10.37
C ARG A 366 -8.92 18.78 -9.51
N ASN A 367 -8.44 18.35 -8.35
CA ASN A 367 -7.78 19.21 -7.36
C ASN A 367 -6.28 19.39 -7.62
N HIS A 368 -5.93 20.20 -8.62
CA HIS A 368 -4.55 20.51 -9.03
C HIS A 368 -3.69 21.27 -8.00
N ARG A 369 -4.15 21.44 -6.75
CA ARG A 369 -3.39 22.10 -5.67
C ARG A 369 -2.07 21.38 -5.34
N GLN A 370 -1.93 20.11 -5.71
CA GLN A 370 -0.69 19.33 -5.53
C GLN A 370 0.23 19.34 -6.76
N ASP A 371 -0.23 19.85 -7.90
CA ASP A 371 0.62 20.14 -9.06
C ASP A 371 1.31 21.51 -8.95
N LEU A 372 1.05 22.23 -7.85
CA LEU A 372 1.76 23.44 -7.42
C LEU A 372 3.17 23.10 -6.87
N MET A 373 4.02 22.53 -7.72
CA MET A 373 5.45 22.35 -7.44
C MET A 373 6.17 23.72 -7.37
N PRO A 374 7.34 23.83 -6.71
CA PRO A 374 8.03 25.12 -6.54
C PRO A 374 8.35 25.84 -7.86
N ASP A 375 8.63 25.09 -8.93
CA ASP A 375 8.88 25.63 -10.27
C ASP A 375 7.60 26.13 -10.97
N VAL A 376 6.43 25.63 -10.58
CA VAL A 376 5.11 26.09 -11.05
C VAL A 376 4.69 27.32 -10.24
N VAL A 377 4.89 27.28 -8.91
CA VAL A 377 4.55 28.37 -7.99
C VAL A 377 5.41 29.61 -8.24
N SER A 378 6.71 29.46 -8.47
CA SER A 378 7.61 30.58 -8.78
C SER A 378 7.20 31.39 -10.01
N LYS A 379 6.53 30.75 -10.98
CA LYS A 379 5.98 31.37 -12.20
C LYS A 379 4.60 32.03 -11.99
N MET A 380 4.00 31.91 -10.81
CA MET A 380 2.70 32.52 -10.49
C MET A 380 2.84 33.97 -10.00
N SER A 381 1.80 34.76 -10.20
CA SER A 381 1.78 36.22 -9.97
C SER A 381 2.25 36.65 -8.57
N ILE A 382 1.99 35.87 -7.53
CA ILE A 382 2.43 36.17 -6.15
C ILE A 382 3.96 36.10 -6.04
N SER A 383 4.57 35.04 -6.55
CA SER A 383 6.03 34.85 -6.51
C SER A 383 6.75 35.77 -7.50
N ALA A 384 6.17 36.01 -8.68
CA ALA A 384 6.68 36.98 -9.63
C ALA A 384 6.67 38.42 -9.07
N LEU A 385 5.60 38.82 -8.37
CA LEU A 385 5.52 40.13 -7.71
C LEU A 385 6.52 40.25 -6.54
N ALA A 386 6.76 39.18 -5.79
CA ALA A 386 7.77 39.17 -4.74
C ALA A 386 9.18 39.36 -5.31
N ALA A 387 9.53 38.63 -6.37
CA ALA A 387 10.81 38.79 -7.08
C ALA A 387 10.97 40.19 -7.69
N GLN A 388 9.91 40.74 -8.29
CA GLN A 388 9.92 42.10 -8.85
C GLN A 388 10.17 43.17 -7.76
N ARG A 389 9.60 43.00 -6.56
CA ARG A 389 9.84 43.93 -5.43
C ARG A 389 11.28 43.86 -4.94
N GLN A 390 11.80 42.65 -4.73
CA GLN A 390 13.20 42.44 -4.35
C GLN A 390 14.13 43.13 -5.36
N GLN A 391 13.93 42.91 -6.67
CA GLN A 391 14.73 43.54 -7.73
C GLN A 391 14.67 45.07 -7.75
N MET A 392 13.55 45.69 -7.33
CA MET A 392 13.46 47.15 -7.20
C MET A 392 14.17 47.66 -5.95
N GLU A 393 14.07 46.94 -4.83
CA GLU A 393 14.74 47.28 -3.57
C GLU A 393 16.27 47.11 -3.69
N ASP A 394 16.74 46.01 -4.29
CA ASP A 394 18.15 45.76 -4.61
C ASP A 394 18.70 46.85 -5.55
N ALA A 395 17.97 47.19 -6.61
CA ALA A 395 18.38 48.22 -7.57
C ALA A 395 18.43 49.64 -7.01
N THR A 396 17.69 49.94 -5.92
CA THR A 396 17.90 51.18 -5.16
C THR A 396 19.18 51.14 -4.31
N PHE A 397 19.54 49.99 -3.73
CA PHE A 397 20.77 49.86 -2.95
C PHE A 397 22.05 49.90 -3.80
N ASP A 398 22.01 49.43 -5.05
CA ASP A 398 23.10 49.55 -6.03
C ASP A 398 23.21 50.97 -6.66
N SER A 399 22.44 51.96 -6.18
CA SER A 399 22.36 53.32 -6.75
C SER A 399 22.77 54.48 -5.82
N ASP A 400 23.16 54.18 -4.58
CA ASP A 400 23.73 55.11 -3.58
C ASP A 400 25.26 54.94 -3.45
#